data_AF-A0A2A4Q261-F1
#
_entry.id   AF-A0A2A4Q261-F1
#
_cell.length_a   1.000
_cell.length_b   1.000
_cell.length_c   1.000
_cell.angle_alpha   90.00
_cell.angle_beta   90.00
_cell.angle_gamma   90.00
#
_symmetry.space_group_name_H-M   'P 1'
#
loop_
_entity.id
_entity.type
_entity.pdbx_description
1 polymer ?
#
loop_
_entity_poly.entity_id
_entity_poly.type
_entity_poly.pdbx_seq_one_letter_code
_entity_poly.pdbx_strand_id
1 'polypeptide(L)' 'VYGVKAGLGFRLPQQNLTSWIFFIGYDRKTFTVGYSYDYPASARNKVNSGSHEVSLLIRLNNKDNSEKIKGVKQINF' A
#
# COMPACT_ATOMS: atom_id res chain seq x y z
N VAL A 1 4.57 17.14 6.66
CA VAL A 1 3.13 16.96 6.93
C VAL A 1 3.00 15.64 7.69
N TYR A 2 2.51 15.69 8.92
CA TYR A 2 2.12 14.48 9.68
C TYR A 2 0.61 14.40 9.58
N GLY A 3 0.06 13.23 9.27
CA GLY A 3 -1.38 13.14 9.05
C GLY A 3 -1.91 11.72 9.17
N VAL A 4 -3.12 11.61 9.72
CA VAL A 4 -3.93 10.40 9.63
C VAL A 4 -4.74 10.49 8.34
N LYS A 5 -4.78 9.40 7.58
CA LYS A 5 -5.60 9.25 6.38
C LYS A 5 -6.54 8.07 6.62
N ALA A 6 -7.81 8.26 6.33
CA ALA A 6 -8.78 7.19 6.36
C ALA A 6 -9.71 7.31 5.17
N GLY A 7 -10.35 6.22 4.80
CA GLY A 7 -11.39 6.28 3.79
C GLY A 7 -11.98 4.92 3.46
N LEU A 8 -12.91 4.98 2.52
CA LEU A 8 -13.81 3.91 2.17
C LEU A 8 -13.76 3.73 0.66
N GLY A 9 -13.65 2.49 0.21
CA GLY A 9 -13.77 2.09 -1.17
C GLY A 9 -14.81 0.99 -1.31
N PHE A 10 -15.26 0.76 -2.52
CA PHE A 10 -16.08 -0.40 -2.86
C PHE A 10 -15.58 -0.99 -4.17
N ARG A 11 -15.56 -2.31 -4.26
CA ARG A 11 -15.22 -3.04 -5.49
C ARG A 11 -16.50 -3.53 -6.14
N LEU A 12 -16.78 -3.07 -7.36
CA LEU A 12 -17.89 -3.57 -8.17
C LEU A 12 -17.45 -4.83 -8.94
N PRO A 13 -18.26 -5.88 -8.99
CA PRO A 13 -17.90 -7.10 -9.68
C PRO A 13 -18.14 -6.97 -11.19
N GLN A 14 -17.23 -7.54 -12.00
CA GLN A 14 -17.55 -7.89 -13.38
C GLN A 14 -18.15 -9.30 -13.48
N GLN A 15 -17.85 -10.21 -12.52
CA GLN A 15 -18.45 -11.55 -12.43
C GLN A 15 -18.65 -12.16 -11.01
N ASN A 16 -18.09 -11.62 -9.91
CA ASN A 16 -18.40 -12.09 -8.54
C ASN A 16 -18.17 -11.03 -7.46
N LEU A 17 -19.17 -10.88 -6.59
CA LEU A 17 -19.22 -10.28 -5.24
C LEU A 17 -18.66 -8.87 -5.02
N THR A 18 -19.53 -7.99 -4.51
CA THR A 18 -19.21 -6.66 -4.03
C THR A 18 -18.49 -6.72 -2.68
N SER A 19 -17.41 -5.96 -2.51
CA SER A 19 -16.69 -5.82 -1.23
C SER A 19 -16.51 -4.36 -0.87
N TRP A 20 -16.68 -4.05 0.41
CA TRP A 20 -16.34 -2.75 1.00
C TRP A 20 -14.91 -2.79 1.48
N ILE A 21 -14.14 -1.77 1.15
CA ILE A 21 -12.73 -1.65 1.53
C ILE A 21 -12.63 -0.51 2.52
N PHE A 22 -12.19 -0.80 3.73
CA PHE A 22 -11.90 0.19 4.75
C PHE A 22 -10.39 0.42 4.78
N PHE A 23 -9.93 1.66 4.77
CA PHE A 23 -8.51 1.96 4.97
C PHE A 23 -8.31 2.99 6.08
N ILE A 24 -7.28 2.78 6.88
CA ILE A 24 -6.74 3.76 7.82
C ILE A 24 -5.22 3.73 7.73
N GLY A 25 -4.59 4.89 7.80
CA GLY A 25 -3.15 4.99 7.72
C GLY A 25 -2.64 6.25 8.39
N TYR A 26 -1.37 6.21 8.72
CA TYR A 26 -0.64 7.30 9.33
C TYR A 26 0.61 7.58 8.52
N ASP A 27 0.76 8.84 8.11
CA ASP A 27 1.85 9.31 7.30
C ASP A 27 2.79 10.19 8.13
N ARG A 28 4.06 9.80 8.20
CA ARG A 28 5.18 10.62 8.65
C ARG A 28 6.10 10.92 7.48
N LYS A 29 6.92 11.97 7.62
CA LYS A 29 7.92 12.35 6.60
C LYS A 29 8.76 11.14 6.13
N THR A 30 9.17 10.27 7.05
CA THR A 30 10.07 9.14 6.78
C THR A 30 9.35 7.82 6.47
N PHE A 31 8.13 7.62 6.94
CA PHE A 31 7.41 6.37 6.74
C PHE A 31 5.90 6.56 6.77
N THR A 32 5.18 5.69 6.07
CA THR A 32 3.72 5.60 6.09
C THR A 32 3.34 4.18 6.51
N VAL A 33 2.43 4.05 7.47
CA VAL A 33 1.83 2.77 7.85
C VAL A 33 0.36 2.82 7.48
N GLY A 34 -0.15 1.76 6.89
CA GLY A 34 -1.56 1.62 6.52
C GLY A 34 -2.09 0.26 6.93
N TYR A 35 -3.39 0.23 7.20
CA TYR A 35 -4.16 -0.98 7.39
C TYR A 35 -5.42 -0.90 6.54
N SER A 36 -5.73 -1.98 5.83
CA SER A 36 -6.97 -2.13 5.08
C SER A 36 -7.70 -3.41 5.44
N TYR A 37 -9.03 -3.32 5.36
CA TYR A 37 -9.92 -4.45 5.57
C TYR A 37 -10.95 -4.53 4.45
N ASP A 38 -10.95 -5.67 3.76
CA ASP A 38 -11.92 -5.99 2.72
C ASP A 38 -13.09 -6.77 3.36
N TYR A 39 -14.25 -6.13 3.48
CA TYR A 39 -15.48 -6.73 3.97
C TYR A 39 -16.37 -7.19 2.79
N PRO A 40 -16.59 -8.50 2.61
CA PRO A 40 -17.46 -9.00 1.55
C PRO A 40 -18.93 -8.66 1.86
N ALA A 41 -19.65 -8.08 0.90
CA ALA A 41 -21.05 -7.70 1.08
C ALA A 41 -22.03 -8.91 1.04
N SER A 42 -21.59 -10.07 0.56
CA SER A 42 -22.44 -11.25 0.36
C SER A 42 -22.29 -12.32 1.43
N ALA A 43 -23.43 -12.88 1.85
CA ALA A 43 -23.52 -13.92 2.88
C ALA A 43 -22.78 -15.23 2.54
N ARG A 44 -22.67 -15.61 1.24
CA ARG A 44 -22.08 -16.90 0.83
C ARG A 44 -20.58 -17.02 1.11
N ASN A 45 -19.86 -15.90 1.13
CA ASN A 45 -18.42 -15.84 1.44
C ASN A 45 -18.12 -15.26 2.83
N LYS A 46 -19.16 -14.89 3.59
CA LYS A 46 -19.05 -14.28 4.91
C LYS A 46 -18.43 -15.21 5.96
N VAL A 47 -18.50 -16.52 5.71
CA VAL A 47 -18.03 -17.58 6.61
C VAL A 47 -16.49 -17.65 6.67
N ASN A 48 -15.75 -17.10 5.70
CA ASN A 48 -14.29 -17.31 5.69
C ASN A 48 -13.39 -16.24 5.06
N SER A 49 -13.88 -15.08 4.59
CA SER A 49 -13.04 -14.26 3.70
C SER A 49 -13.26 -12.76 3.83
N GLY A 50 -12.81 -12.20 4.95
CA GLY A 50 -12.39 -10.79 4.96
C GLY A 50 -10.87 -10.74 4.91
N SER A 51 -10.29 -9.97 3.98
CA SER A 51 -8.83 -9.84 3.89
C SER A 51 -8.35 -8.69 4.77
N HIS A 52 -7.36 -8.97 5.63
CA HIS A 52 -6.67 -7.96 6.42
C HIS A 52 -5.31 -7.68 5.78
N GLU A 53 -5.06 -6.43 5.42
CA GLU A 53 -3.82 -6.02 4.77
C GLU A 53 -3.12 -4.95 5.62
N VAL A 54 -1.83 -5.13 5.86
CA VAL A 54 -0.97 -4.14 6.53
C VAL A 54 0.08 -3.70 5.52
N SER A 55 0.20 -2.38 5.35
CA SER A 55 1.18 -1.77 4.44
C SER A 55 2.18 -0.92 5.24
N LEU A 56 3.45 -1.04 4.89
CA LEU A 56 4.53 -0.20 5.40
C LEU A 56 5.28 0.38 4.20
N LEU A 57 5.37 1.70 4.14
CA LEU A 57 6.14 2.42 3.14
C LEU A 57 7.23 3.21 3.86
N ILE A 58 8.48 3.05 3.45
CA ILE A 58 9.62 3.78 4.00
C ILE A 58 10.16 4.71 2.91
N ARG A 59 10.21 6.01 3.20
CA ARG A 59 10.81 7.01 2.31
C ARG A 59 12.28 7.14 2.66
N LEU A 60 13.13 6.54 1.83
CA LEU A 60 14.57 6.75 1.90
C LEU A 60 14.87 8.14 1.32
N ASN A 61 15.21 9.08 2.20
CA ASN A 61 15.62 10.40 1.80
C ASN A 61 17.05 10.28 1.25
N ASN A 62 17.21 10.30 -0.08
CA ASN A 62 18.51 10.57 -0.68
C ASN A 62 18.85 12.02 -0.33
N LYS A 63 19.48 12.25 0.83
CA LYS A 63 20.44 13.35 0.91
C LYS A 63 21.44 13.04 -0.17
N ASP A 64 21.56 13.92 -1.16
CA ASP A 64 22.58 13.88 -2.20
C ASP A 64 23.95 13.56 -1.58
N ASN A 65 24.27 12.28 -1.51
CA ASN A 65 25.61 11.79 -1.68
C ASN A 65 25.60 11.10 -3.04
N SER A 66 25.34 11.92 -4.07
CA SER A 66 26.00 11.73 -5.36
C SER A 66 27.50 12.00 -5.16
N GLU A 67 28.15 11.20 -4.32
CA GLU A 67 29.50 10.79 -4.66
C GLU A 67 29.31 10.02 -5.96
N LYS A 68 29.53 10.75 -7.07
CA LYS A 68 29.59 10.21 -8.42
C LYS A 68 30.38 8.91 -8.33
N ILE A 69 29.69 7.78 -8.41
CA ILE A 69 30.34 6.50 -8.67
C ILE A 69 30.89 6.64 -10.09
N LYS A 70 32.12 7.15 -10.19
CA LYS A 70 32.91 7.13 -11.41
C LYS A 70 33.24 5.68 -11.68
N GLY A 71 32.52 5.10 -12.62
CA GLY A 71 32.98 3.92 -13.35
C GLY A 71 32.15 2.67 -13.08
N VAL A 72 31.15 2.45 -13.94
CA VAL A 72 31.00 1.12 -14.52
C VAL A 72 31.15 1.31 -16.01
N LYS A 73 32.36 1.09 -16.51
CA LYS A 73 32.63 0.97 -17.94
C LYS A 73 32.21 -0.44 -18.33
N GLN A 74 31.12 -0.57 -19.07
CA GLN A 74 30.75 -1.82 -19.72
C GLN A 74 31.88 -2.18 -20.71
N ILE A 75 32.57 -3.29 -20.44
CA ILE A 75 33.49 -3.90 -21.40
C ILE A 75 32.66 -4.92 -22.17
N ASN A 76 32.33 -4.61 -23.42
CA ASN A 76 31.79 -5.60 -24.34
C ASN A 76 32.93 -6.50 -24.81
N PHE A 77 32.77 -7.80 -24.67
CA PHE A 77 33.55 -8.82 -25.37
C PHE A 77 32.92 -9.07 -26.74
#